data_AF-A0A0A8ZM89-F1
#
_entry.id   AF-A0A0A8ZM89-F1
#
_cell.length_a   1.000
_cell.length_b   1.000
_cell.length_c   1.000
_cell.angle_alpha   90.00
_cell.angle_beta   90.00
_cell.angle_gamma   90.00
#
_symmetry.space_group_name_H-M   'P 1'
#
loop_
_entity.id
_entity.type
_entity.pdbx_description
1 polymer ?
#
loop_
_entity_poly.entity_id
_entity_poly.type
_entity_poly.pdbx_seq_one_letter_code
_entity_poly.pdbx_strand_id
1 'polypeptide(L)'
;MVEEEERLAEEEEKQYEKRTVQDLTELKMRVNAPIELVRKVVKLAGFTNSMGRPRPIKLLLCLDDADIIKWYAGVGRRLLDCFCCCRNFKMVKTVVSYHLRFSCFLTLAEKHECTKRQAISYYTKDLKVANDDGVTEVHFPTEREIKMMGDKNLFDPKPVDGTLTMILVRLAVDDSSYPCLAHFCAKMDTVLYRIRLLQNRLNVDPLNEKKWVLGLSAIHESLNKKCLPLCSMHASDLLLGNITLQDIDCTQFVDVE
;
A
#
# COMPACT_ATOMS: atom_id res chain seq x y z
N MET A 1 -3.66 26.76 -28.32
CA MET A 1 -4.00 25.62 -27.43
C MET A 1 -3.70 24.30 -28.13
N VAL A 2 -4.39 23.94 -29.22
CA VAL A 2 -4.13 22.66 -29.93
C VAL A 2 -2.71 22.57 -30.50
N GLU A 3 -2.23 23.61 -31.21
CA GLU A 3 -0.85 23.66 -31.76
C GLU A 3 0.24 23.70 -30.67
N GLU A 4 -0.10 24.08 -29.44
CA GLU A 4 0.85 24.12 -28.32
C GLU A 4 0.93 22.74 -27.65
N GLU A 5 -0.20 22.05 -27.51
CA GLU A 5 -0.26 20.66 -27.06
C GLU A 5 0.42 19.70 -28.05
N GLU A 6 0.24 19.88 -29.36
CA GLU A 6 0.89 19.05 -30.39
C GLU A 6 2.41 19.20 -30.36
N ARG A 7 2.93 20.44 -30.24
CA ARG A 7 4.37 20.68 -30.12
C ARG A 7 4.97 20.06 -28.85
N LEU A 8 4.27 20.15 -27.72
CA LEU A 8 4.71 19.52 -26.46
C LEU A 8 4.73 17.98 -26.56
N ALA A 9 3.74 17.39 -27.24
CA ALA A 9 3.69 15.95 -27.46
C ALA A 9 4.85 15.47 -28.35
N GLU A 10 5.15 16.18 -29.44
CA GLU A 10 6.30 15.88 -30.30
C GLU A 10 7.65 16.02 -29.56
N GLU A 11 7.79 17.02 -28.70
CA GLU A 11 8.98 17.20 -27.87
C GLU A 11 9.15 16.07 -26.84
N GLU A 12 8.06 15.65 -26.20
CA GLU A 12 8.06 14.50 -25.29
C GLU A 12 8.44 13.20 -26.01
N GLU A 13 7.93 12.99 -27.22
CA GLU A 13 8.22 11.81 -28.05
C GLU A 13 9.70 11.77 -28.45
N LYS A 14 10.25 12.86 -28.99
CA LYS A 14 11.69 12.97 -29.29
C LYS A 14 12.56 12.74 -28.06
N GLN A 15 12.13 13.22 -26.89
CA GLN A 15 12.87 13.01 -25.65
C GLN A 15 12.75 11.57 -25.12
N TYR A 16 11.64 10.89 -25.42
CA TYR A 16 11.45 9.47 -25.13
C TYR A 16 12.34 8.60 -26.02
N GLU A 17 12.43 8.89 -27.32
CA GLU A 17 13.30 8.20 -28.26
C GLU A 17 14.77 8.28 -27.84
N LYS A 18 15.27 9.50 -27.57
CA LYS A 18 16.66 9.70 -27.12
C LYS A 18 16.98 8.88 -25.86
N ARG A 19 16.09 8.90 -24.87
CA ARG A 19 16.24 8.10 -23.64
C ARG A 19 16.19 6.60 -23.92
N THR A 20 15.39 6.17 -24.88
CA THR A 20 15.30 4.75 -25.29
C THR A 20 16.59 4.28 -25.93
N VAL A 21 17.15 5.07 -26.84
CA VAL A 21 18.43 4.75 -27.47
C VAL A 21 19.54 4.67 -26.42
N GLN A 22 19.59 5.62 -25.49
CA GLN A 22 20.57 5.58 -24.39
C GLN A 22 20.41 4.33 -23.51
N ASP A 23 19.19 4.03 -23.08
CA ASP A 23 18.88 2.84 -22.27
C ASP A 23 19.29 1.54 -22.99
N LEU A 24 19.01 1.42 -24.29
CA LEU A 24 19.42 0.27 -25.11
C LEU A 24 20.95 0.17 -25.24
N THR A 25 21.63 1.32 -25.38
CA THR A 25 23.10 1.38 -25.45
C THR A 25 23.75 0.94 -24.13
N GLU A 26 23.10 1.25 -23.00
CA GLU A 26 23.50 0.80 -21.67
C GLU A 26 22.96 -0.60 -21.30
N LEU A 27 22.26 -1.28 -22.23
CA LEU A 27 21.59 -2.58 -22.03
C LEU A 27 20.61 -2.60 -20.83
N LYS A 28 19.97 -1.47 -20.55
CA LYS A 28 18.96 -1.31 -19.48
C LYS A 28 17.55 -1.37 -20.08
N MET A 29 16.86 -2.50 -19.96
CA MET A 29 15.44 -2.55 -20.29
C MET A 29 14.62 -1.78 -19.24
N ARG A 30 14.03 -0.66 -19.64
CA ARG A 30 13.17 0.17 -18.78
C ARG A 30 11.82 0.40 -19.43
N VAL A 31 10.76 0.22 -18.66
CA VAL A 31 9.36 0.42 -19.10
C VAL A 31 8.77 1.64 -18.39
N ASN A 32 7.79 2.29 -18.98
CA ASN A 32 7.00 3.30 -18.26
C ASN A 32 5.95 2.62 -17.38
N ALA A 33 5.83 3.05 -16.13
CA ALA A 33 4.71 2.68 -15.28
C ALA A 33 3.40 3.22 -15.89
N PRO A 34 2.31 2.44 -15.90
CA PRO A 34 1.03 2.86 -16.42
C PRO A 34 0.38 3.89 -15.47
N ILE A 35 0.63 5.18 -15.72
CA ILE A 35 0.26 6.29 -14.82
C ILE A 35 -1.24 6.30 -14.53
N GLU A 36 -2.05 6.06 -15.56
CA GLU A 36 -3.50 6.02 -15.43
C GLU A 36 -3.97 4.91 -14.50
N LEU A 37 -3.36 3.72 -14.59
CA LEU A 37 -3.68 2.60 -13.71
C LEU A 37 -3.28 2.93 -12.27
N VAL A 38 -2.09 3.49 -12.04
CA VAL A 38 -1.65 3.89 -10.69
C VAL A 38 -2.63 4.92 -10.09
N ARG A 39 -3.04 5.93 -10.86
CA ARG A 39 -4.01 6.93 -10.41
C ARG A 39 -5.39 6.32 -10.13
N LYS A 40 -5.86 5.41 -10.99
CA LYS A 40 -7.13 4.69 -10.81
C LYS A 40 -7.08 3.86 -9.53
N VAL A 41 -6.01 3.10 -9.31
CA VAL A 41 -5.82 2.27 -8.11
C VAL A 41 -5.81 3.12 -6.83
N VAL A 42 -5.08 4.23 -6.82
CA VAL A 42 -5.03 5.16 -5.68
C VAL A 42 -6.42 5.73 -5.36
N LYS A 43 -7.20 6.05 -6.39
CA LYS A 43 -8.57 6.54 -6.25
C LYS A 43 -9.53 5.46 -5.77
N LEU A 44 -9.39 4.24 -6.30
CA LEU A 44 -10.23 3.08 -5.93
C LEU A 44 -10.01 2.69 -4.47
N ALA A 45 -8.77 2.50 -4.04
CA ALA A 45 -8.43 2.19 -2.65
C ALA A 45 -8.85 3.31 -1.66
N GLY A 46 -9.13 4.50 -2.19
CA GLY A 46 -9.73 5.59 -1.43
C GLY A 46 -8.74 6.51 -0.75
N PHE A 47 -7.49 6.53 -1.20
CA PHE A 47 -6.48 7.48 -0.75
C PHE A 47 -6.79 8.92 -1.18
N THR A 48 -7.50 9.09 -2.30
CA THR A 48 -7.82 10.40 -2.87
C THR A 48 -9.32 10.57 -3.17
N ASN A 49 -9.76 11.83 -3.24
CA ASN A 49 -11.10 12.18 -3.69
C ASN A 49 -11.20 12.23 -5.23
N SER A 50 -12.38 12.56 -5.75
CA SER A 50 -12.61 12.73 -7.20
C SER A 50 -11.68 13.74 -7.87
N MET A 51 -11.23 14.74 -7.11
CA MET A 51 -10.31 15.80 -7.53
C MET A 51 -8.82 15.45 -7.31
N GLY A 52 -8.50 14.24 -6.86
CA GLY A 52 -7.12 13.80 -6.60
C GLY A 52 -6.51 14.31 -5.28
N ARG A 53 -7.27 14.97 -4.41
CA ARG A 53 -6.78 15.41 -3.09
C ARG A 53 -6.76 14.25 -2.10
N PRO A 54 -5.74 14.15 -1.23
CA PRO A 54 -5.69 13.13 -0.19
C PRO A 54 -6.92 13.19 0.72
N ARG A 55 -7.44 12.02 1.12
CA ARG A 55 -8.57 11.89 2.03
C ARG A 55 -8.31 10.82 3.09
N PRO A 56 -8.96 10.88 4.25
CA PRO A 56 -8.88 9.83 5.25
C PRO A 56 -9.59 8.55 4.80
N ILE A 57 -9.12 7.39 5.28
CA ILE A 57 -9.75 6.08 5.04
C ILE A 57 -10.45 5.64 6.33
N LYS A 58 -11.78 5.80 6.36
CA LYS A 58 -12.61 5.53 7.55
C LYS A 58 -12.53 4.10 8.07
N LEU A 59 -12.25 3.13 7.18
CA LEU A 59 -12.18 1.72 7.58
C LEU A 59 -10.95 1.42 8.46
N LEU A 60 -9.89 2.25 8.37
CA LEU A 60 -8.68 2.10 9.18
C LEU A 60 -8.81 2.68 10.58
N LEU A 61 -9.86 3.45 10.88
CA LEU A 61 -10.03 4.11 12.18
C LEU A 61 -10.16 3.10 13.35
N CYS A 62 -10.56 1.87 13.05
CA CYS A 62 -10.68 0.78 14.03
C CYS A 62 -9.34 0.10 14.38
N LEU A 63 -8.25 0.42 13.66
CA LEU A 63 -6.93 -0.16 13.90
C LEU A 63 -6.13 0.71 14.88
N ASP A 64 -5.13 0.13 15.51
CA ASP A 64 -4.15 0.86 16.33
C ASP A 64 -3.29 1.80 15.46
N ASP A 65 -2.77 2.87 16.05
CA ASP A 65 -2.01 3.89 15.30
C ASP A 65 -0.80 3.30 14.58
N ALA A 66 -0.11 2.38 15.26
CA ALA A 66 1.02 1.62 14.70
C ALA A 66 0.57 0.82 13.47
N ASP A 67 -0.56 0.12 13.54
CA ASP A 67 -1.06 -0.72 12.46
C ASP A 67 -1.58 0.10 11.28
N ILE A 68 -2.21 1.26 11.52
CA ILE A 68 -2.55 2.23 10.47
C ILE A 68 -1.28 2.62 9.71
N ILE A 69 -0.24 3.04 10.43
CA ILE A 69 1.00 3.51 9.81
C ILE A 69 1.73 2.36 9.10
N LYS A 70 1.80 1.17 9.68
CA LYS A 70 2.37 -0.03 9.07
C LYS A 70 1.64 -0.40 7.77
N TRP A 71 0.30 -0.35 7.77
CA TRP A 71 -0.51 -0.61 6.59
C TRP A 71 -0.20 0.36 5.44
N TYR A 72 -0.23 1.68 5.72
CA TYR A 72 0.13 2.71 4.74
C TYR A 72 1.58 2.55 4.25
N ALA A 73 2.50 2.22 5.16
CA ALA A 73 3.90 1.99 4.84
C ALA A 73 4.09 0.79 3.91
N GLY A 74 3.40 -0.32 4.17
CA GLY A 74 3.49 -1.52 3.34
C GLY A 74 2.88 -1.32 1.95
N VAL A 75 1.75 -0.62 1.86
CA VAL A 75 1.18 -0.20 0.56
C VAL A 75 2.18 0.68 -0.21
N GLY A 76 2.79 1.66 0.46
CA GLY A 76 3.80 2.54 -0.14
C GLY A 76 5.05 1.79 -0.63
N ARG A 77 5.60 0.89 0.19
CA ARG A 77 6.77 0.08 -0.16
C ARG A 77 6.50 -0.79 -1.40
N ARG A 78 5.40 -1.56 -1.40
CA ARG A 78 5.05 -2.42 -2.54
C ARG A 78 4.87 -1.64 -3.84
N LEU A 79 4.25 -0.46 -3.79
CA LEU A 79 4.15 0.41 -4.97
C LEU A 79 5.53 0.89 -5.44
N LEU A 80 6.41 1.28 -4.52
CA LEU A 80 7.77 1.72 -4.88
C LEU A 80 8.58 0.58 -5.48
N ASP A 81 8.52 -0.61 -4.88
CA ASP A 81 9.26 -1.78 -5.35
C ASP A 81 8.75 -2.28 -6.71
N CYS A 82 7.42 -2.33 -6.91
CA CYS A 82 6.82 -2.77 -8.17
C CYS A 82 7.20 -1.88 -9.37
N PHE A 83 7.44 -0.59 -9.15
CA PHE A 83 7.74 0.37 -10.22
C PHE A 83 9.17 0.93 -10.17
N CYS A 84 10.06 0.35 -9.35
CA CYS A 84 11.39 0.90 -9.09
C CYS A 84 12.31 0.98 -10.32
N CYS A 85 12.03 0.18 -11.34
CA CYS A 85 12.76 0.11 -12.61
C CYS A 85 12.16 1.01 -13.72
N CYS A 86 11.06 1.72 -13.44
CA CYS A 86 10.35 2.48 -14.46
C CYS A 86 10.97 3.86 -14.73
N ARG A 87 10.95 4.33 -15.98
CA ARG A 87 11.51 5.67 -16.34
C ARG A 87 10.79 6.82 -15.65
N ASN A 88 9.47 6.71 -15.54
CA ASN A 88 8.60 7.70 -14.91
C ASN A 88 8.39 7.45 -13.42
N PHE A 89 9.33 6.77 -12.74
CA PHE A 89 9.25 6.43 -11.31
C PHE A 89 9.04 7.64 -10.40
N LYS A 90 9.47 8.85 -10.82
CA LYS A 90 9.18 10.11 -10.12
C LYS A 90 7.69 10.29 -9.81
N MET A 91 6.80 9.83 -10.69
CA MET A 91 5.35 9.88 -10.44
C MET A 91 4.93 8.97 -9.27
N VAL A 92 5.47 7.75 -9.21
CA VAL A 92 5.20 6.81 -8.12
C VAL A 92 5.74 7.33 -6.80
N LYS A 93 6.94 7.94 -6.81
CA LYS A 93 7.49 8.64 -5.64
C LYS A 93 6.55 9.73 -5.12
N THR A 94 5.93 10.51 -6.01
CA THR A 94 4.94 11.54 -5.65
C THR A 94 3.68 10.91 -5.03
N VAL A 95 3.20 9.81 -5.59
CA VAL A 95 2.04 9.09 -5.04
C VAL A 95 2.29 8.68 -3.60
N VAL A 96 3.43 8.04 -3.32
CA VAL A 96 3.74 7.61 -1.96
C VAL A 96 4.05 8.79 -1.04
N SER A 97 4.88 9.73 -1.49
CA SER A 97 5.34 10.85 -0.66
C SER A 97 4.24 11.84 -0.31
N TYR A 98 3.28 12.04 -1.22
CA TYR A 98 2.20 13.00 -1.05
C TYR A 98 0.85 12.30 -0.79
N HIS A 99 0.31 11.56 -1.75
CA HIS A 99 -1.06 11.04 -1.64
C HIS A 99 -1.21 10.08 -0.45
N LEU A 100 -0.35 9.06 -0.33
CA LEU A 100 -0.44 8.10 0.78
C LEU A 100 -0.09 8.74 2.12
N ARG A 101 1.03 9.47 2.20
CA ARG A 101 1.47 10.10 3.46
C ARG A 101 0.42 11.07 4.02
N PHE A 102 -0.12 11.96 3.19
CA PHE A 102 -1.16 12.90 3.65
C PHE A 102 -2.49 12.21 3.94
N SER A 103 -2.85 11.16 3.21
CA SER A 103 -4.02 10.33 3.52
C SER A 103 -3.86 9.64 4.88
N CYS A 104 -2.67 9.16 5.22
CA CYS A 104 -2.34 8.62 6.54
C CYS A 104 -2.50 9.68 7.64
N PHE A 105 -1.90 10.87 7.50
CA PHE A 105 -2.08 11.95 8.48
C PHE A 105 -3.54 12.34 8.67
N LEU A 106 -4.32 12.42 7.59
CA LEU A 106 -5.75 12.73 7.67
C LEU A 106 -6.53 11.62 8.38
N THR A 107 -6.16 10.36 8.15
CA THR A 107 -6.79 9.20 8.81
C THR A 107 -6.52 9.23 10.32
N LEU A 108 -5.27 9.45 10.72
CA LEU A 108 -4.90 9.60 12.14
C LEU A 108 -5.56 10.83 12.77
N ALA A 109 -5.65 11.93 12.02
CA ALA A 109 -6.33 13.13 12.47
C ALA A 109 -7.83 12.90 12.70
N GLU A 110 -8.52 12.19 11.79
CA GLU A 110 -9.93 11.83 11.96
C GLU A 110 -10.14 10.84 13.12
N LYS A 111 -9.23 9.87 13.29
CA LYS A 111 -9.29 8.89 14.41
C LYS A 111 -9.26 9.57 15.78
N HIS A 112 -8.38 10.55 15.94
CA HIS A 112 -8.15 11.25 17.20
C HIS A 112 -8.89 12.59 17.30
N GLU A 113 -9.84 12.83 16.41
CA GLU A 113 -10.64 14.07 16.33
C GLU A 113 -9.79 15.36 16.38
N CYS A 114 -8.59 15.30 15.80
CA CYS A 114 -7.63 16.39 15.84
C CYS A 114 -7.41 17.00 14.45
N THR A 115 -6.71 18.14 14.41
CA THR A 115 -6.37 18.77 13.14
C THR A 115 -5.17 18.08 12.49
N LYS A 116 -5.10 18.15 11.15
CA LYS A 116 -3.92 17.69 10.39
C LYS A 116 -2.59 18.25 10.94
N ARG A 117 -2.59 19.50 11.42
CA ARG A 117 -1.39 20.13 12.00
C ARG A 117 -0.96 19.47 13.30
N GLN A 118 -1.92 19.14 14.17
CA GLN A 118 -1.65 18.42 15.42
C GLN A 118 -1.15 17.00 15.14
N ALA A 119 -1.80 16.27 14.21
CA ALA A 119 -1.32 14.96 13.79
C ALA A 119 0.13 15.00 13.26
N ILE A 120 0.46 15.95 12.36
CA ILE A 120 1.83 16.11 11.86
C ILE A 120 2.80 16.48 12.98
N SER A 121 2.37 17.26 13.98
CA SER A 121 3.21 17.61 15.12
C SER A 121 3.51 16.39 15.99
N TYR A 122 2.50 15.54 16.25
CA TYR A 122 2.62 14.37 17.10
C TYR A 122 3.43 13.25 16.44
N TYR A 123 3.03 12.82 15.24
CA TYR A 123 3.72 11.74 14.52
C TYR A 123 4.95 12.23 13.75
N THR A 124 5.27 13.53 13.77
CA THR A 124 6.31 14.17 12.94
C THR A 124 6.08 13.96 11.43
N LYS A 125 6.99 14.46 10.58
CA LYS A 125 6.90 14.27 9.12
C LYS A 125 7.12 12.82 8.68
N ASP A 126 7.79 12.04 9.51
CA ASP A 126 8.22 10.67 9.19
C ASP A 126 7.24 9.59 9.70
N LEU A 127 6.08 9.97 10.25
CA LEU A 127 5.10 9.03 10.81
C LEU A 127 5.69 8.13 11.91
N LYS A 128 6.32 8.84 12.86
CA LYS A 128 6.75 8.48 14.21
C LYS A 128 5.79 7.62 15.01
N VAL A 129 6.09 6.38 15.38
CA VAL A 129 5.28 5.65 16.39
C VAL A 129 6.16 5.17 17.53
N ALA A 130 5.72 5.34 18.78
CA ALA A 130 6.36 4.71 19.93
C ALA A 130 5.73 3.34 20.16
N ASN A 131 6.57 2.31 20.26
CA ASN A 131 6.13 0.99 20.69
C ASN A 131 5.87 0.94 22.19
N ASP A 132 5.31 -0.18 22.67
CA ASP A 132 5.04 -0.42 24.08
C ASP A 132 6.31 -0.31 24.96
N ASP A 133 7.48 -0.60 24.38
CA ASP A 133 8.80 -0.46 25.02
C ASP A 133 9.33 1.00 25.02
N GLY A 134 8.55 1.96 24.52
CA GLY A 134 8.94 3.37 24.39
C GLY A 134 9.94 3.67 23.25
N VAL A 135 10.34 2.64 22.49
CA VAL A 135 11.22 2.79 21.33
C VAL A 135 10.45 3.42 20.18
N THR A 136 11.00 4.49 19.61
CA THR A 136 10.40 5.16 18.45
C THR A 136 10.76 4.43 17.15
N GLU A 137 9.75 3.90 16.47
CA GLU A 137 9.88 3.21 15.18
C GLU A 137 9.41 4.10 14.03
N VAL A 138 10.12 3.99 12.90
CA VAL A 138 9.78 4.66 11.65
C VAL A 138 9.48 3.58 10.61
N HIS A 139 8.20 3.34 10.35
CA HIS A 139 7.80 2.37 9.35
C HIS A 139 7.63 2.99 7.97
N PHE A 140 7.05 4.18 7.87
CA PHE A 140 6.74 4.77 6.56
C PHE A 140 8.03 5.25 5.86
N PRO A 141 8.24 4.95 4.55
CA PRO A 141 9.46 5.34 3.86
C PRO A 141 9.74 6.84 3.94
N THR A 142 10.91 7.23 4.41
CA THR A 142 11.29 8.65 4.59
C THR A 142 11.43 9.36 3.25
N GLU A 143 11.34 10.69 3.23
CA GLU A 143 11.57 11.45 1.99
C GLU A 143 12.96 11.19 1.39
N ARG A 144 13.97 10.97 2.23
CA ARG A 144 15.34 10.67 1.79
C ARG A 144 15.40 9.30 1.11
N GLU A 145 14.83 8.27 1.73
CA GLU A 145 14.76 6.93 1.15
C GLU A 145 14.04 6.94 -0.20
N ILE A 146 12.86 7.57 -0.28
CA ILE A 146 12.09 7.66 -1.52
C ILE A 146 12.88 8.41 -2.60
N LYS A 147 13.59 9.50 -2.23
CA LYS A 147 14.44 10.24 -3.17
C LYS A 147 15.57 9.38 -3.72
N MET A 148 16.23 8.59 -2.85
CA MET A 148 17.34 7.70 -3.22
C MET A 148 16.91 6.44 -3.98
N MET A 149 15.64 6.03 -3.90
CA MET A 149 15.13 4.89 -4.66
C MET A 149 15.07 5.17 -6.18
N GLY A 150 15.10 4.12 -7.00
CA GLY A 150 15.02 4.20 -8.46
C GLY A 150 16.24 3.58 -9.11
N ASP A 151 16.20 3.44 -10.45
CA ASP A 151 17.30 2.88 -11.26
C ASP A 151 17.74 1.46 -10.87
N LYS A 152 16.93 0.74 -10.09
CA LYS A 152 17.17 -0.67 -9.77
C LYS A 152 16.90 -1.52 -11.01
N ASN A 153 17.61 -2.65 -11.09
CA ASN A 153 17.34 -3.67 -12.10
C ASN A 153 15.93 -4.23 -11.91
N LEU A 154 15.39 -4.82 -12.98
CA LEU A 154 14.19 -5.64 -12.90
C LEU A 154 14.41 -6.71 -11.83
N PHE A 155 13.60 -6.65 -10.80
CA PHE A 155 13.48 -7.69 -9.79
C PHE A 155 12.11 -8.33 -10.02
N ASP A 156 11.99 -9.64 -9.83
CA ASP A 156 10.69 -10.29 -9.86
C ASP A 156 9.80 -9.58 -8.83
N PRO A 157 8.78 -8.83 -9.25
CA PRO A 157 7.99 -8.06 -8.32
C PRO A 157 7.32 -9.06 -7.39
N LYS A 158 7.59 -8.96 -6.07
CA LYS A 158 6.68 -9.55 -5.10
C LYS A 158 5.30 -9.01 -5.48
N PRO A 159 4.34 -9.88 -5.83
CA PRO A 159 3.09 -9.42 -6.38
C PRO A 159 2.48 -8.43 -5.40
N VAL A 160 1.93 -7.34 -5.92
CA VAL A 160 1.09 -6.42 -5.14
C VAL A 160 -0.26 -7.11 -4.91
N ASP A 161 -0.23 -8.35 -4.41
CA ASP A 161 -1.38 -9.15 -4.00
C ASP A 161 -2.26 -8.22 -3.17
N GLY A 162 -3.53 -8.02 -3.57
CA GLY A 162 -4.41 -6.86 -3.36
C GLY A 162 -4.54 -6.23 -1.96
N THR A 163 -3.41 -6.03 -1.30
CA THR A 163 -3.13 -5.46 0.00
C THR A 163 -3.39 -3.97 0.02
N LEU A 164 -3.44 -3.35 -1.17
CA LEU A 164 -4.03 -2.03 -1.36
C LEU A 164 -5.48 -1.95 -0.86
N THR A 165 -6.17 -3.08 -0.85
CA THR A 165 -7.58 -3.18 -0.44
C THR A 165 -7.79 -4.07 0.79
N MET A 166 -6.76 -4.71 1.33
CA MET A 166 -6.89 -5.62 2.47
C MET A 166 -6.65 -4.91 3.78
N ILE A 167 -7.53 -5.09 4.76
CA ILE A 167 -7.36 -4.57 6.12
C ILE A 167 -7.43 -5.75 7.10
N LEU A 168 -6.56 -5.75 8.09
CA LEU A 168 -6.52 -6.74 9.17
C LEU A 168 -7.08 -6.10 10.44
N VAL A 169 -8.29 -6.48 10.82
CA VAL A 169 -8.92 -5.98 12.04
C VAL A 169 -8.63 -6.95 13.18
N ARG A 170 -7.90 -6.48 14.20
CA ARG A 170 -7.67 -7.26 15.42
C ARG A 170 -8.99 -7.54 16.14
N LEU A 171 -9.25 -8.81 16.45
CA LEU A 171 -10.40 -9.22 17.26
C LEU A 171 -10.01 -9.32 18.73
N ALA A 172 -10.87 -8.82 19.61
CA ALA A 172 -10.76 -9.02 21.06
C ALA A 172 -11.40 -10.37 21.42
N VAL A 173 -10.66 -11.46 21.17
CA VAL A 173 -11.05 -12.82 21.55
C VAL A 173 -9.94 -13.37 22.44
N ASP A 174 -10.29 -13.84 23.63
CA ASP A 174 -9.33 -14.26 24.66
C ASP A 174 -8.79 -15.70 24.45
N ASP A 175 -9.39 -16.49 23.56
CA ASP A 175 -8.93 -17.85 23.25
C ASP A 175 -7.80 -17.85 22.21
N SER A 176 -6.56 -17.65 22.67
CA SER A 176 -5.33 -17.65 21.86
C SER A 176 -4.68 -19.03 21.66
N SER A 177 -5.47 -20.11 21.60
CA SER A 177 -4.93 -21.48 21.47
C SER A 177 -4.56 -21.88 20.03
N TYR A 178 -4.76 -21.00 19.05
CA TYR A 178 -4.47 -21.30 17.65
C TYR A 178 -2.99 -21.04 17.31
N PRO A 179 -2.32 -21.93 16.56
CA PRO A 179 -0.98 -21.68 16.05
C PRO A 179 -1.01 -20.55 15.01
N CYS A 180 0.11 -19.86 14.85
CA CYS A 180 0.25 -18.85 13.81
C CYS A 180 0.17 -19.49 12.43
N LEU A 181 -0.71 -19.00 11.55
CA LEU A 181 -0.89 -19.56 10.20
C LEU A 181 0.23 -19.19 9.21
N ALA A 182 1.18 -18.36 9.60
CA ALA A 182 2.32 -18.07 8.74
C ALA A 182 3.15 -19.35 8.52
N HIS A 183 3.55 -19.61 7.28
CA HIS A 183 4.35 -20.77 6.94
C HIS A 183 5.63 -20.81 7.78
N PHE A 184 5.97 -22.01 8.28
CA PHE A 184 7.14 -22.24 9.13
C PHE A 184 7.14 -21.47 10.47
N CYS A 185 5.99 -20.97 10.93
CA CYS A 185 5.85 -20.41 12.27
C CYS A 185 5.38 -21.47 13.28
N ALA A 186 6.10 -21.59 14.41
CA ALA A 186 5.72 -22.46 15.52
C ALA A 186 5.18 -21.69 16.73
N LYS A 187 4.92 -20.38 16.60
CA LYS A 187 4.42 -19.56 17.72
C LYS A 187 2.94 -19.85 17.98
N MET A 188 2.61 -20.06 19.24
CA MET A 188 1.24 -20.24 19.74
C MET A 188 0.65 -18.95 20.31
N ASP A 189 1.50 -17.98 20.66
CA ASP A 189 1.05 -16.65 21.06
C ASP A 189 0.54 -15.88 19.84
N THR A 190 -0.76 -16.00 19.59
CA THR A 190 -1.42 -15.44 18.42
C THR A 190 -2.63 -14.61 18.79
N VAL A 191 -2.94 -13.70 17.88
CA VAL A 191 -4.14 -12.88 17.92
C VAL A 191 -4.96 -13.17 16.68
N LEU A 192 -6.28 -13.25 16.84
CA LEU A 192 -7.19 -13.41 15.71
C LEU A 192 -7.35 -12.07 14.98
N TYR A 193 -7.04 -12.07 13.69
CA TYR A 193 -7.28 -10.95 12.79
C TYR A 193 -8.39 -11.30 11.82
N ARG A 194 -9.37 -10.41 11.64
CA ARG A 194 -10.41 -10.54 10.63
C ARG A 194 -10.00 -9.76 9.38
N ILE A 195 -9.94 -10.45 8.24
CA ILE A 195 -9.71 -9.81 6.94
C ILE A 195 -10.94 -9.00 6.56
N ARG A 196 -10.75 -7.74 6.19
CA ARG A 196 -11.75 -6.90 5.56
C ARG A 196 -11.22 -6.40 4.23
N LEU A 197 -11.98 -6.62 3.17
CA LEU A 197 -11.63 -6.11 1.83
C LEU A 197 -12.36 -4.78 1.58
N LEU A 198 -11.60 -3.73 1.30
CA LEU A 198 -12.09 -2.40 0.91
C LEU A 198 -12.94 -2.49 -0.36
N GLN A 199 -12.61 -3.38 -1.30
CA GLN A 199 -13.33 -3.56 -2.56
C GLN A 199 -14.83 -3.85 -2.37
N ASN A 200 -15.19 -4.66 -1.37
CA ASN A 200 -16.59 -5.02 -1.10
C ASN A 200 -17.41 -3.87 -0.50
N ARG A 201 -16.76 -2.84 0.09
CA ARG A 201 -17.45 -1.63 0.59
C ARG A 201 -17.51 -0.51 -0.43
N LEU A 202 -16.71 -0.60 -1.49
CA LEU A 202 -16.69 0.41 -2.55
C LEU A 202 -17.79 0.18 -3.60
N ASN A 203 -18.57 -0.91 -3.49
CA ASN A 203 -19.58 -1.32 -4.48
C ASN A 203 -19.02 -1.34 -5.92
N VAL A 204 -17.76 -1.74 -6.07
CA VAL A 204 -17.11 -1.86 -7.37
C VAL A 204 -17.20 -3.32 -7.79
N ASP A 205 -17.93 -3.57 -8.87
CA ASP A 205 -17.96 -4.86 -9.53
C ASP A 205 -16.56 -5.18 -10.12
N PRO A 206 -15.87 -6.25 -9.66
CA PRO A 206 -14.57 -6.63 -10.20
C PRO A 206 -14.61 -7.01 -11.68
N LEU A 207 -15.78 -7.39 -12.22
CA LEU A 207 -16.00 -7.69 -13.63
C LEU A 207 -16.16 -6.41 -14.49
N ASN A 208 -16.34 -5.26 -13.85
CA ASN A 208 -16.47 -3.98 -14.54
C ASN A 208 -15.08 -3.37 -14.77
N GLU A 209 -14.43 -3.73 -15.86
CA GLU A 209 -13.08 -3.26 -16.25
C GLU A 209 -12.95 -1.73 -16.35
N LYS A 210 -14.07 -1.00 -16.52
CA LYS A 210 -14.06 0.48 -16.49
C LYS A 210 -13.90 1.04 -15.08
N LYS A 211 -14.36 0.30 -14.07
CA LYS A 211 -14.31 0.70 -12.65
C LYS A 211 -13.23 -0.06 -11.87
N TRP A 212 -12.82 -1.24 -12.31
CA TRP A 212 -11.82 -2.09 -11.66
C TRP A 212 -10.49 -2.07 -12.40
N VAL A 213 -9.39 -2.26 -11.68
CA VAL A 213 -8.06 -2.39 -12.28
C VAL A 213 -7.63 -3.85 -12.18
N LEU A 214 -7.72 -4.58 -13.30
CA LEU A 214 -7.22 -5.95 -13.42
C LEU A 214 -5.71 -6.01 -13.09
N GLY A 215 -5.31 -7.04 -12.35
CA GLY A 215 -3.90 -7.39 -12.11
C GLY A 215 -3.17 -6.68 -10.97
N LEU A 216 -3.72 -5.62 -10.37
CA LEU A 216 -3.03 -4.85 -9.30
C LEU A 216 -3.73 -4.84 -7.93
N SER A 217 -4.90 -5.49 -7.79
CA SER A 217 -5.74 -5.29 -6.58
C SER A 217 -6.70 -6.43 -6.21
N ALA A 218 -6.79 -7.52 -6.97
CA ALA A 218 -7.82 -8.52 -6.72
C ALA A 218 -7.38 -9.55 -5.67
N ILE A 219 -7.89 -9.39 -4.44
CA ILE A 219 -7.98 -10.51 -3.50
C ILE A 219 -9.33 -11.18 -3.73
N HIS A 220 -9.36 -12.50 -3.76
CA HIS A 220 -10.60 -13.24 -3.95
C HIS A 220 -11.60 -12.92 -2.83
N GLU A 221 -12.86 -12.65 -3.18
CA GLU A 221 -13.89 -12.19 -2.25
C GLU A 221 -14.14 -13.19 -1.10
N SER A 222 -13.87 -14.48 -1.30
CA SER A 222 -13.99 -15.52 -0.27
C SER A 222 -13.12 -15.27 0.97
N LEU A 223 -12.08 -14.43 0.86
CA LEU A 223 -11.22 -14.06 1.97
C LEU A 223 -11.83 -12.97 2.84
N ASN A 224 -12.83 -12.24 2.36
CA ASN A 224 -13.49 -11.22 3.16
C ASN A 224 -14.19 -11.85 4.37
N LYS A 225 -14.00 -11.24 5.55
CA LYS A 225 -14.50 -11.68 6.86
C LYS A 225 -13.87 -12.96 7.41
N LYS A 226 -12.99 -13.64 6.66
CA LYS A 226 -12.23 -14.77 7.21
C LYS A 226 -11.31 -14.30 8.32
N CYS A 227 -11.14 -15.14 9.34
CA CYS A 227 -10.26 -14.85 10.46
C CYS A 227 -9.00 -15.69 10.38
N LEU A 228 -7.85 -15.08 10.66
CA LEU A 228 -6.56 -15.76 10.73
C LEU A 228 -5.85 -15.45 12.05
N PRO A 229 -5.39 -16.48 12.78
CA PRO A 229 -4.50 -16.32 13.90
C PRO A 229 -3.08 -16.03 13.42
N LEU A 230 -2.53 -14.88 13.83
CA LEU A 230 -1.15 -14.50 13.57
C LEU A 230 -0.46 -14.05 14.86
N CYS A 231 0.84 -14.36 14.98
CA CYS A 231 1.66 -13.73 16.01
C CYS A 231 1.98 -12.27 15.63
N SER A 232 2.39 -11.47 16.61
CA SER A 232 2.68 -10.04 16.44
C SER A 232 3.70 -9.73 15.34
N MET A 233 4.71 -10.60 15.16
CA MET A 233 5.72 -10.45 14.10
C MET A 233 5.10 -10.62 12.71
N HIS A 234 4.41 -11.75 12.46
CA HIS A 234 3.83 -12.02 11.14
C HIS A 234 2.66 -11.09 10.82
N ALA A 235 1.90 -10.64 11.81
CA ALA A 235 0.91 -9.57 11.63
C ALA A 235 1.57 -8.27 11.15
N SER A 236 2.67 -7.87 11.80
CA SER A 236 3.46 -6.70 11.39
C SER A 236 4.07 -6.87 10.00
N ASP A 237 4.65 -8.03 9.70
CA ASP A 237 5.25 -8.33 8.39
C ASP A 237 4.21 -8.33 7.26
N LEU A 238 3.00 -8.82 7.53
CA LEU A 238 1.91 -8.82 6.57
C LEU A 238 1.43 -7.39 6.28
N LEU A 239 1.29 -6.55 7.31
CA LEU A 239 0.94 -5.13 7.17
C LEU A 239 2.04 -4.36 6.41
N LEU A 240 3.31 -4.59 6.77
CA LEU A 240 4.48 -3.94 6.16
C LEU A 240 4.79 -4.44 4.75
N GLY A 241 4.23 -5.59 4.38
CA GLY A 241 4.45 -6.23 3.08
C GLY A 241 5.75 -6.95 2.90
N ASN A 242 6.35 -7.38 4.00
CA ASN A 242 7.48 -8.30 3.99
C ASN A 242 7.02 -9.70 3.53
N ILE A 243 5.80 -10.08 3.92
CA ILE A 243 5.11 -11.31 3.51
C ILE A 243 3.77 -10.99 2.80
N THR A 244 3.22 -12.00 2.16
CA THR A 244 1.97 -12.00 1.39
C THR A 244 1.01 -13.05 1.94
N LEU A 245 -0.21 -13.12 1.38
CA LEU A 245 -1.14 -14.21 1.72
C LEU A 245 -0.64 -15.58 1.25
N GLN A 246 0.30 -15.64 0.29
CA GLN A 246 0.92 -16.89 -0.15
C GLN A 246 1.87 -17.47 0.92
N ASP A 247 2.32 -16.64 1.85
CA ASP A 247 3.16 -17.04 2.98
C ASP A 247 2.31 -17.48 4.20
N ILE A 248 1.00 -17.61 4.02
CA ILE A 248 0.02 -17.93 5.06
C ILE A 248 -0.80 -19.14 4.62
N ASP A 249 -0.98 -20.10 5.54
CA ASP A 249 -1.84 -21.25 5.31
C ASP A 249 -3.32 -20.82 5.31
N CYS A 250 -3.81 -20.47 4.12
CA CYS A 250 -5.18 -20.04 3.90
C CYS A 250 -6.21 -21.17 4.03
N THR A 251 -5.80 -22.42 4.22
CA THR A 251 -6.72 -23.56 4.39
C THR A 251 -7.29 -23.67 5.80
N GLN A 252 -6.62 -23.04 6.78
CA GLN A 252 -6.96 -23.12 8.21
C GLN A 252 -7.62 -21.86 8.74
N PHE A 253 -8.29 -21.07 7.90
CA PHE A 253 -9.03 -19.90 8.38
C PHE A 253 -10.16 -20.31 9.33
N VAL A 254 -10.30 -19.52 10.39
CA VAL A 254 -11.35 -19.71 11.39
C VAL A 254 -12.57 -18.92 10.95
N ASP A 255 -13.73 -19.58 10.94
CA ASP A 255 -15.02 -18.92 10.77
C ASP A 255 -15.50 -18.46 12.15
N VAL A 256 -15.37 -17.16 12.40
CA VAL A 256 -15.91 -16.48 13.59
C VAL A 256 -17.05 -15.61 13.11
N GLU A 257 -18.27 -15.87 13.61
CA GLU A 257 -19.49 -15.12 13.25
C GLU A 257 -19.39 -13.60 13.53
#